data_AF-A0A6G3XEA4-F1
#
_entry.id   AF-A0A6G3XEA4-F1
#
_cell.length_a   1.000
_cell.length_b   1.000
_cell.length_c   1.000
_cell.angle_alpha   90.00
_cell.angle_beta   90.00
_cell.angle_gamma   90.00
#
_symmetry.space_group_name_H-M   'P 1'
#
loop_
_entity.id
_entity.type
_entity.pdbx_description
1 polymer ?
#
loop_
_entity_poly.entity_id
_entity_poly.type
_entity_poly.pdbx_seq_one_letter_code
_entity_poly.pdbx_strand_id
1 'polypeptide(L)'
;DVAEIEIPLPDGTADLTELREKRLPAAFDGTGAKTHVTGETAGSVDFNDQLRRGIVPVFAFITAVTFLLMLFCFRSYVIALTSIVLNLLSVAASYGVMTAVFQHGWGASLIGSEGVGAIEAWMPLF
;
A
#
# COMPACT_ATOMS: atom_id res chain seq x y z
N ASP A 1 3.19 -33.66 9.92
CA ASP A 1 4.39 -33.30 9.14
C ASP A 1 4.10 -32.15 8.21
N VAL A 2 4.95 -31.13 8.26
CA VAL A 2 4.95 -30.00 7.32
C VAL A 2 6.20 -30.19 6.46
N ALA A 3 6.02 -30.30 5.14
CA ALA A 3 7.13 -30.32 4.20
C ALA A 3 7.42 -28.88 3.77
N GLU A 4 8.65 -28.43 3.99
CA GLU A 4 9.14 -27.13 3.53
C GLU A 4 9.87 -27.31 2.20
N ILE A 5 9.52 -26.50 1.21
CA ILE A 5 10.11 -26.52 -0.14
C ILE A 5 10.56 -25.10 -0.46
N GLU A 6 11.87 -24.91 -0.61
CA GLU A 6 12.45 -23.63 -0.98
C GLU A 6 12.47 -23.50 -2.51
N ILE A 7 11.90 -22.41 -3.03
CA ILE A 7 11.74 -22.18 -4.46
C ILE A 7 12.35 -20.81 -4.79
N PRO A 8 13.42 -20.76 -5.59
CA PRO A 8 14.01 -19.48 -6.00
C PRO A 8 13.04 -18.72 -6.91
N LEU A 9 12.91 -17.41 -6.66
CA LEU A 9 12.01 -16.50 -7.37
C LEU A 9 12.84 -15.41 -8.08
N PRO A 10 13.50 -15.72 -9.21
CA PRO A 10 14.34 -14.78 -9.92
C PRO A 10 13.61 -13.50 -10.35
N ASP A 11 12.33 -13.60 -10.72
CA ASP A 11 11.51 -12.45 -11.16
C ASP A 11 10.57 -11.94 -10.04
N GLY A 12 10.80 -12.35 -8.78
CA GLY A 12 10.13 -11.85 -7.58
C GLY A 12 8.61 -11.98 -7.62
N THR A 13 7.90 -10.85 -7.73
CA THR A 13 6.43 -10.75 -7.65
C THR A 13 5.70 -11.51 -8.75
N ALA A 14 6.26 -11.55 -9.96
CA ALA A 14 5.65 -12.25 -11.10
C ALA A 14 5.68 -13.77 -10.87
N ASP A 15 6.84 -14.29 -10.47
CA ASP A 15 7.00 -15.71 -10.14
C ASP A 15 6.15 -16.12 -8.93
N LEU A 16 6.03 -15.26 -7.92
CA LEU A 16 5.14 -15.51 -6.77
C LEU A 16 3.69 -15.68 -7.17
N THR A 17 3.22 -14.87 -8.13
CA THR A 17 1.84 -14.91 -8.60
C THR A 17 1.60 -16.19 -9.42
N GLU A 18 2.52 -16.53 -10.32
CA GLU A 18 2.46 -17.79 -11.07
C GLU A 18 2.51 -19.02 -10.14
N LEU A 19 3.36 -18.97 -9.12
CA LEU A 19 3.49 -20.02 -8.11
C LEU A 19 2.17 -20.24 -7.36
N ARG A 20 1.56 -19.16 -6.86
CA ARG A 20 0.32 -19.20 -6.08
C ARG A 20 -0.89 -19.59 -6.93
N GLU A 21 -1.00 -19.06 -8.14
CA GLU A 21 -2.22 -19.19 -8.95
C GLU A 21 -2.21 -20.38 -9.89
N LYS A 22 -1.04 -20.84 -10.34
CA LYS A 22 -0.93 -21.92 -11.34
C LYS A 22 -0.19 -23.15 -10.85
N ARG A 23 1.01 -22.98 -10.29
CA ARG A 23 1.90 -24.11 -9.96
C ARG A 23 1.42 -24.89 -8.74
N LEU A 24 1.08 -24.20 -7.65
CA LEU A 24 0.63 -24.84 -6.41
C LEU A 24 -0.72 -25.55 -6.56
N PRO A 25 -1.76 -24.94 -7.17
CA PRO A 25 -3.01 -25.64 -7.39
C PRO A 25 -2.82 -26.86 -8.28
N ALA A 26 -2.07 -26.75 -9.39
CA ALA A 26 -1.86 -27.87 -10.31
C ALA A 26 -1.06 -29.03 -9.70
N ALA A 27 -0.13 -28.76 -8.78
CA ALA A 27 0.69 -29.78 -8.13
C ALA A 27 -0.04 -30.53 -7.00
N PHE A 28 -0.98 -29.86 -6.32
CA PHE A 28 -1.65 -30.40 -5.15
C PHE A 28 -3.16 -30.64 -5.34
N ASP A 29 -3.66 -30.49 -6.57
CA ASP A 29 -5.07 -30.74 -6.89
C ASP A 29 -5.47 -32.18 -6.52
N GLY A 30 -6.63 -32.33 -5.87
CA GLY A 30 -7.13 -33.63 -5.41
C GLY A 30 -6.40 -34.28 -4.23
N THR A 31 -5.32 -33.69 -3.70
CA THR A 31 -4.56 -34.26 -2.57
C THR A 31 -5.11 -33.90 -1.19
N GLY A 32 -5.96 -32.87 -1.11
CA GLY A 32 -6.48 -32.34 0.17
C GLY A 32 -5.44 -31.61 1.03
N ALA A 33 -4.20 -31.46 0.54
CA ALA A 33 -3.13 -30.75 1.24
C ALA A 33 -3.39 -29.23 1.26
N LYS A 34 -3.13 -28.59 2.41
CA LYS A 34 -3.13 -27.13 2.53
C LYS A 34 -1.71 -26.61 2.28
N THR A 35 -1.56 -25.74 1.29
CA THR A 35 -0.29 -25.10 0.97
C THR A 35 -0.29 -23.65 1.44
N HIS A 36 0.84 -23.21 2.00
CA HIS A 36 1.06 -21.82 2.43
C HIS A 36 2.36 -21.34 1.81
N VAL A 37 2.36 -20.10 1.30
CA VAL A 37 3.53 -19.47 0.69
C VAL A 37 4.04 -18.39 1.62
N THR A 38 5.29 -18.51 2.04
CA THR A 38 5.99 -17.58 2.94
C THR A 38 7.27 -17.07 2.28
N GLY A 39 8.04 -16.23 2.99
CA GLY A 39 9.25 -15.57 2.50
C GLY A 39 9.10 -14.05 2.41
N GLU A 40 10.21 -13.34 2.25
CA GLU A 40 10.26 -11.88 2.29
C GLU A 40 9.40 -11.22 1.20
N THR A 41 9.53 -11.69 -0.04
CA THR A 41 8.74 -11.18 -1.17
C THR A 41 7.25 -11.46 -1.00
N ALA A 42 6.89 -12.66 -0.52
CA ALA A 42 5.51 -13.05 -0.25
C ALA A 42 4.89 -12.19 0.86
N GLY A 43 5.62 -12.00 1.96
CA GLY A 43 5.20 -11.15 3.08
C GLY A 43 5.05 -9.68 2.66
N SER A 44 5.96 -9.16 1.85
CA SER A 44 5.90 -7.78 1.36
C SER A 44 4.66 -7.53 0.48
N VAL A 45 4.35 -8.46 -0.42
CA VAL A 45 3.14 -8.41 -1.27
C VAL A 45 1.89 -8.49 -0.41
N ASP A 46 1.81 -9.47 0.49
CA ASP A 46 0.62 -9.67 1.34
C ASP A 46 0.38 -8.48 2.26
N PHE A 47 1.45 -7.88 2.80
CA PHE A 47 1.36 -6.68 3.61
C PHE A 47 0.88 -5.47 2.80
N ASN A 48 1.41 -5.25 1.59
CA ASN A 48 0.96 -4.17 0.72
C ASN A 48 -0.52 -4.34 0.32
N ASP A 49 -0.93 -5.57 0.01
CA ASP A 49 -2.32 -5.91 -0.30
C ASP A 49 -3.24 -5.64 0.90
N GLN A 50 -2.80 -6.02 2.10
CA GLN A 50 -3.57 -5.80 3.31
C GLN A 50 -3.73 -4.30 3.62
N LEU A 51 -2.68 -3.50 3.43
CA LEU A 51 -2.72 -2.05 3.53
C LEU A 51 -3.67 -1.45 2.49
N ARG A 52 -3.54 -1.83 1.21
CA ARG A 52 -4.41 -1.33 0.12
C ARG A 52 -5.88 -1.58 0.39
N ARG A 53 -6.22 -2.79 0.88
CA ARG A 53 -7.59 -3.15 1.24
C ARG A 53 -8.09 -2.39 2.49
N GLY A 54 -7.20 -2.08 3.42
CA GLY A 54 -7.52 -1.35 4.65
C GLY A 54 -7.71 0.16 4.48
N ILE A 55 -7.00 0.78 3.53
CA ILE A 55 -7.04 2.24 3.34
C ILE A 55 -8.45 2.75 3.03
N VAL A 56 -9.17 2.10 2.11
CA VAL A 56 -10.50 2.54 1.67
C VAL A 56 -11.53 2.61 2.81
N PRO A 57 -11.78 1.54 3.60
CA PRO A 57 -12.76 1.59 4.68
C PRO A 57 -12.35 2.55 5.80
N VAL A 58 -11.06 2.62 6.16
CA VAL A 58 -10.56 3.54 7.19
C VAL A 58 -10.75 4.99 6.76
N PHE A 59 -10.42 5.31 5.50
CA PHE A 59 -10.57 6.64 4.96
C PHE A 59 -12.04 7.09 4.91
N ALA A 60 -12.93 6.20 4.48
CA ALA A 60 -14.37 6.46 4.46
C ALA A 60 -14.91 6.72 5.88
N PHE A 61 -14.48 5.92 6.86
CA PHE A 61 -14.88 6.07 8.25
C PHE A 61 -14.43 7.43 8.82
N ILE A 62 -13.16 7.78 8.68
CA ILE A 62 -12.62 9.05 9.20
C ILE A 62 -13.30 10.26 8.52
N THR A 63 -13.51 10.19 7.20
CA THR A 63 -14.18 11.26 6.45
C THR A 63 -15.61 11.44 6.92
N ALA A 64 -16.36 10.34 7.11
CA ALA A 64 -17.73 10.38 7.61
C ALA A 64 -17.81 10.95 9.03
N VAL A 65 -16.94 10.50 9.94
CA VAL A 65 -16.89 11.00 11.32
C VAL A 65 -16.56 12.50 11.35
N THR A 66 -15.57 12.93 10.56
CA THR A 66 -15.18 14.34 10.45
C THR A 66 -16.34 15.19 9.91
N PHE A 67 -17.07 14.68 8.92
CA PHE A 67 -18.25 15.35 8.37
C PHE A 67 -19.34 15.54 9.41
N LEU A 68 -19.69 14.47 10.13
CA LEU A 68 -20.71 14.53 11.16
C LEU A 68 -20.31 15.49 12.29
N LEU A 69 -19.04 15.50 12.66
CA LEU A 69 -18.51 16.40 13.68
C LEU A 69 -18.59 17.87 13.24
N MET A 70 -18.19 18.17 12.01
CA MET A 70 -18.29 19.53 11.44
C MET A 70 -19.75 19.94 11.25
N LEU A 71 -20.61 19.02 10.81
CA LEU A 71 -22.04 19.26 10.67
C LEU A 71 -22.67 19.59 12.02
N PHE A 72 -22.31 18.87 13.09
CA PHE A 72 -22.82 19.16 14.43
C PHE A 72 -22.30 20.49 14.99
N CYS A 73 -21.01 20.79 14.75
CA CYS A 73 -20.36 22.01 15.23
C CYS A 73 -20.98 23.27 14.57
N PHE A 74 -21.14 23.26 13.25
CA PHE A 74 -21.59 24.43 12.49
C PHE A 74 -23.08 24.42 12.15
N ARG A 75 -23.79 23.31 12.34
CA ARG A 75 -25.19 23.08 11.93
C ARG A 75 -25.48 23.50 10.47
N SER A 76 -24.45 23.52 9.64
CA SER A 76 -24.49 24.03 8.26
C SER A 76 -23.80 23.05 7.32
N TYR A 77 -24.59 22.44 6.44
CA TYR A 77 -24.11 21.46 5.46
C TYR A 77 -23.07 22.04 4.49
N VAL A 78 -23.24 23.31 4.09
CA VAL A 78 -22.33 23.98 3.15
C VAL A 78 -20.95 24.15 3.78
N ILE A 79 -20.90 24.65 5.00
CA ILE A 79 -19.63 24.88 5.72
C ILE A 79 -18.92 23.55 6.03
N ALA A 80 -19.68 22.53 6.44
CA ALA A 80 -19.14 21.20 6.70
C ALA A 80 -18.53 20.57 5.43
N LEU A 81 -19.22 20.68 4.30
CA LEU A 81 -18.74 20.13 3.02
C LEU A 81 -17.48 20.85 2.54
N THR A 82 -17.48 22.20 2.53
CA THR A 82 -16.31 22.98 2.12
C THR A 82 -15.10 22.67 2.99
N SER A 83 -15.28 22.51 4.32
CA SER A 83 -14.19 22.16 5.25
C SER A 83 -13.55 20.82 4.92
N ILE A 84 -14.38 19.81 4.60
CA ILE A 84 -13.88 18.50 4.20
C ILE A 84 -13.14 18.56 2.88
N VAL A 85 -13.71 19.23 1.87
CA VAL A 85 -13.07 19.35 0.56
C VAL A 85 -11.71 20.02 0.68
N LEU A 86 -11.60 21.09 1.46
CA LEU A 86 -10.32 21.77 1.71
C LEU A 86 -9.34 20.87 2.46
N ASN A 87 -9.80 20.10 3.45
CA ASN A 87 -8.95 19.16 4.18
C ASN A 87 -8.42 18.05 3.26
N LEU A 88 -9.29 17.43 2.48
CA LEU A 88 -8.95 16.44 1.44
C LEU A 88 -7.95 16.99 0.44
N LEU A 89 -8.19 18.20 -0.08
CA LEU A 89 -7.31 18.84 -1.05
C LEU A 89 -5.93 19.12 -0.45
N SER A 90 -5.87 19.56 0.80
CA SER A 90 -4.62 19.79 1.53
C SER A 90 -3.82 18.50 1.70
N VAL A 91 -4.48 17.41 2.11
CA VAL A 91 -3.86 16.10 2.26
C VAL A 91 -3.37 15.56 0.90
N ALA A 92 -4.21 15.64 -0.13
CA ALA A 92 -3.84 15.22 -1.49
C ALA A 92 -2.67 16.02 -2.04
N ALA A 93 -2.63 17.34 -1.80
CA ALA A 93 -1.50 18.18 -2.21
C ALA A 93 -0.22 17.81 -1.46
N SER A 94 -0.30 17.56 -0.14
CA SER A 94 0.85 17.14 0.66
C SER A 94 1.44 15.80 0.18
N TYR A 95 0.60 14.78 0.01
CA TYR A 95 1.04 13.50 -0.53
C TYR A 95 1.49 13.60 -1.98
N GLY A 96 0.81 14.41 -2.80
CA GLY A 96 1.19 14.64 -4.21
C GLY A 96 2.56 15.30 -4.35
N VAL A 97 2.88 16.28 -3.50
CA VAL A 97 4.23 16.87 -3.47
C VAL A 97 5.25 15.84 -2.97
N MET A 98 4.91 15.08 -1.93
CA MET A 98 5.79 14.01 -1.43
C MET A 98 6.12 12.99 -2.55
N THR A 99 5.13 12.50 -3.28
CA THR A 99 5.36 11.57 -4.39
C THR A 99 6.05 12.23 -5.58
N ALA A 100 5.74 13.48 -5.90
CA ALA A 100 6.41 14.20 -6.97
C ALA A 100 7.91 14.41 -6.69
N VAL A 101 8.26 14.79 -5.45
CA VAL A 101 9.66 15.03 -5.07
C VAL A 101 10.42 13.70 -4.96
N PHE A 102 9.89 12.73 -4.23
CA PHE A 102 10.65 11.51 -3.91
C PHE A 102 10.50 10.39 -4.94
N GLN A 103 9.34 10.23 -5.57
CA GLN A 103 9.13 9.18 -6.59
C GLN A 103 9.45 9.69 -7.99
N HIS A 104 9.06 10.94 -8.31
CA HIS A 104 9.31 11.51 -9.64
C HIS A 104 10.58 12.37 -9.71
N GLY A 105 11.29 12.58 -8.59
CA GLY A 105 12.55 13.33 -8.56
C GLY A 105 12.39 14.82 -8.83
N TRP A 106 11.20 15.41 -8.67
CA TRP A 106 11.01 16.85 -8.82
C TRP A 106 11.87 17.61 -7.81
N GLY A 107 12.83 18.39 -8.30
CA GLY A 107 13.78 19.12 -7.46
C GLY A 107 15.03 18.32 -7.05
N ALA A 108 15.22 17.09 -7.53
CA ALA A 108 16.42 16.30 -7.29
C ALA A 108 17.71 17.04 -7.73
N SER A 109 17.64 17.76 -8.85
CA SER A 109 18.73 18.61 -9.36
C SER A 109 19.04 19.85 -8.50
N LEU A 110 18.12 20.32 -7.66
CA LEU A 110 18.31 21.46 -6.75
C LEU A 110 18.96 21.05 -5.42
N ILE A 111 18.86 19.77 -5.04
CA ILE A 111 19.36 19.22 -3.77
C ILE A 111 20.69 18.45 -3.97
N GLY A 112 21.15 18.31 -5.22
CA GLY A 112 22.45 17.69 -5.55
C GLY A 112 22.46 16.17 -5.44
N SER A 113 21.29 15.53 -5.34
CA SER A 113 21.12 14.07 -5.34
C SER A 113 20.51 13.63 -6.67
N GLU A 114 21.07 12.60 -7.32
CA GLU A 114 20.32 11.87 -8.34
C GLU A 114 19.00 11.36 -7.72
N GLY A 115 17.88 11.55 -8.42
CA GLY A 115 16.57 11.16 -7.92
C GLY A 115 16.57 9.68 -7.56
N VAL A 116 16.47 9.35 -6.27
CA VAL A 116 16.68 8.00 -5.73
C VAL A 116 15.69 6.97 -6.31
N GLY A 117 14.64 7.42 -7.01
CA GLY A 117 13.73 6.58 -7.81
C GLY A 117 12.81 5.68 -6.97
N ALA A 118 13.20 5.39 -5.73
CA ALA A 118 12.46 4.66 -4.73
C ALA A 118 12.92 5.11 -3.33
N ILE A 119 11.97 5.28 -2.41
CA ILE A 119 12.29 5.22 -0.98
C ILE A 119 12.39 3.73 -0.67
N GLU A 120 13.60 3.19 -0.61
CA GLU A 120 13.81 1.83 -0.11
C GLU A 120 13.42 1.79 1.38
N ALA A 121 12.50 0.89 1.73
CA ALA A 121 11.97 0.74 3.09
C ALA A 121 13.01 0.26 4.12
N TRP A 122 14.23 -0.05 3.66
CA TRP A 122 15.32 -0.64 4.43
C TRP A 122 16.61 0.19 4.32
N MET A 123 16.54 1.50 4.58
CA MET A 123 17.76 2.18 5.03
C MET A 123 17.88 2.01 6.54
N PRO A 124 18.85 1.22 7.05
CA PRO A 124 19.10 1.16 8.47
C PRO A 124 19.52 2.55 8.95
N LEU A 125 18.71 3.12 9.84
CA LEU A 125 19.11 4.30 10.62
C LEU A 125 20.13 3.81 11.65
N PHE A 126 21.42 3.99 11.37
CA PHE A 126 22.45 4.04 12.40
C PHE A 126 22.67 5.48 12.83
#